data_AF-A0A1I7ZAR4-F1
#
_entry.id   AF-A0A1I7ZAR4-F1
#
_cell.length_a   1.000
_cell.length_b   1.000
_cell.length_c   1.000
_cell.angle_alpha   90.00
_cell.angle_beta   90.00
_cell.angle_gamma   90.00
#
_symmetry.space_group_name_H-M   'P 1'
#
loop_
_entity.id
_entity.type
_entity.pdbx_description
1 polymer ?
#
loop_
_entity_poly.entity_id
_entity_poly.type
_entity_poly.pdbx_seq_one_letter_code
_entity_poly.pdbx_strand_id
1 'polypeptide(L)'
;MAQAEYFPRYGIENYTIVFPFEKTFDSVRSTEWMQENWQHSFTWSVGYVLCIYLGQKFMESRKPFALDWPLFFWNLGLAAFSILGVIRMTPEMFWSVSSNSLTYSICTASFAQGVTGFWTEKFAMSKIAEFGDTAFIVLRKRPLLFLHWYHHVTVLVYTWHAYKDHTASGRWFIWMNYGVHAFMYSYYALRALKIRVPKSAAMLVTVLQILQMVVGIVIAVSVVNIKVGGEPCQQTWNNLYYSFGIYFSYFVLFCNFFYHAYLKKNNRYAVAPTKKTDGVELVNDLNDRQQINTEEKVVKQISAAETVVKRPRARRAD
;
A
#
# COMPACT_ATOMS: atom_id res chain seq x y z
N MET A 1 -20.78 -2.05 14.33
CA MET A 1 -20.24 -3.38 14.72
C MET A 1 -20.50 -4.34 13.58
N ALA A 2 -19.59 -5.29 13.33
CA ALA A 2 -19.80 -6.33 12.33
C ALA A 2 -21.10 -7.10 12.58
N GLN A 3 -21.73 -7.57 11.51
CA GLN A 3 -22.91 -8.44 11.57
C GLN A 3 -22.51 -9.85 11.16
N ALA A 4 -23.19 -10.86 11.73
CA ALA A 4 -22.96 -12.26 11.38
C ALA A 4 -23.39 -12.56 9.93
N GLU A 5 -24.49 -11.94 9.50
CA GLU A 5 -25.04 -12.09 8.16
C GLU A 5 -25.42 -10.71 7.57
N TYR A 6 -25.50 -10.65 6.23
CA TYR A 6 -25.74 -9.45 5.44
C TYR A 6 -26.61 -9.88 4.27
N PHE A 7 -27.72 -9.18 4.05
CA PHE A 7 -28.62 -9.44 2.94
C PHE A 7 -28.98 -8.12 2.22
N PRO A 8 -29.17 -8.14 0.89
CA PRO A 8 -28.89 -9.25 -0.03
C PRO A 8 -27.38 -9.57 -0.09
N ARG A 9 -27.00 -10.75 -0.61
CA ARG A 9 -25.58 -11.17 -0.75
C ARG A 9 -25.32 -11.88 -2.08
N TYR A 10 -24.07 -11.84 -2.52
CA TYR A 10 -23.56 -12.66 -3.62
C TYR A 10 -22.96 -13.94 -3.03
N GLY A 11 -23.76 -15.00 -3.01
CA GLY A 11 -23.40 -16.24 -2.34
C GLY A 11 -22.50 -17.15 -3.18
N ILE A 12 -22.12 -18.28 -2.58
CA ILE A 12 -21.26 -19.30 -3.21
C ILE A 12 -21.94 -19.88 -4.46
N GLU A 13 -23.28 -19.97 -4.43
CA GLU A 13 -24.16 -20.39 -5.52
C GLU A 13 -24.06 -19.51 -6.77
N ASN A 14 -23.61 -18.26 -6.64
CA ASN A 14 -23.49 -17.35 -7.79
C ASN A 14 -22.15 -17.49 -8.52
N TYR A 15 -21.17 -18.20 -7.94
CA TYR A 15 -19.86 -18.42 -8.56
C TYR A 15 -19.87 -19.66 -9.46
N THR A 16 -19.32 -19.52 -10.67
CA THR A 16 -19.18 -20.64 -11.62
C THR A 16 -18.23 -21.73 -11.13
N ILE A 17 -17.18 -21.32 -10.40
CA ILE A 17 -16.17 -22.21 -9.82
C ILE A 17 -15.92 -21.73 -8.39
N VAL A 18 -15.91 -22.67 -7.45
CA VAL A 18 -15.64 -22.45 -6.04
C VAL A 18 -14.61 -23.47 -5.59
N PHE A 19 -13.51 -23.00 -5.01
CA PHE A 19 -12.48 -23.89 -4.51
C PHE A 19 -12.86 -24.47 -3.13
N PRO A 20 -12.38 -25.67 -2.78
CA PRO A 20 -12.71 -26.31 -1.49
C PRO A 20 -12.42 -25.41 -0.28
N PHE A 21 -11.29 -24.69 -0.29
CA PHE A 21 -10.90 -23.79 0.80
C PHE A 21 -11.78 -22.54 0.92
N GLU A 22 -12.39 -22.08 -0.19
CA GLU A 22 -13.35 -20.97 -0.15
C GLU A 22 -14.70 -21.44 0.38
N LYS A 23 -15.10 -22.68 0.05
CA LYS A 23 -16.35 -23.27 0.52
C LYS A 23 -16.35 -23.52 2.03
N THR A 24 -15.19 -23.86 2.60
CA THR A 24 -15.01 -24.08 4.03
C THR A 24 -14.73 -22.80 4.82
N PHE A 25 -14.75 -21.63 4.18
CA PHE A 25 -14.50 -20.38 4.87
C PHE A 25 -15.64 -20.05 5.85
N ASP A 26 -15.27 -19.85 7.11
CA ASP A 26 -16.18 -19.46 8.17
C ASP A 26 -15.98 -17.96 8.46
N SER A 27 -16.92 -17.15 7.96
CA SER A 27 -16.88 -15.71 8.14
C SER A 27 -17.06 -15.29 9.59
N VAL A 28 -17.86 -16.03 10.38
CA VAL A 28 -18.13 -15.68 11.78
C VAL A 28 -16.87 -15.91 12.59
N ARG A 29 -16.27 -17.10 12.50
CA ARG A 29 -15.02 -17.42 13.18
C ARG A 29 -13.87 -16.47 12.79
N SER A 30 -13.77 -16.13 11.51
CA SER A 30 -12.76 -15.18 11.01
C SER A 30 -12.96 -13.79 11.63
N THR A 31 -14.21 -13.35 11.74
CA THR A 31 -14.58 -12.05 12.32
C THR A 31 -14.26 -12.01 13.82
N GLU A 32 -14.66 -13.03 14.57
CA GLU A 32 -14.41 -13.15 16.01
C GLU A 32 -12.91 -13.14 16.29
N TRP A 33 -12.14 -13.95 15.55
CA TRP A 33 -10.68 -13.96 15.68
C TRP A 33 -10.09 -12.57 15.43
N MET A 34 -10.54 -11.85 14.38
CA MET A 34 -10.04 -10.49 14.15
C MET A 34 -10.45 -9.53 15.26
N GLN A 35 -11.68 -9.61 15.79
CA GLN A 35 -12.14 -8.73 16.87
C GLN A 35 -11.31 -8.90 18.15
N GLU A 36 -10.86 -10.11 18.43
CA GLU A 36 -9.96 -10.39 19.57
C GLU A 36 -8.52 -9.97 19.29
N ASN A 37 -8.04 -10.14 18.05
CA ASN A 37 -6.61 -10.09 17.73
C ASN A 37 -6.17 -8.83 16.98
N TRP A 38 -7.06 -7.94 16.54
CA TRP A 38 -6.70 -6.81 15.67
C TRP A 38 -5.63 -5.89 16.28
N GLN A 39 -5.56 -5.79 17.60
CA GLN A 39 -4.57 -4.96 18.31
C GLN A 39 -3.13 -5.45 18.10
N HIS A 40 -2.94 -6.73 17.74
CA HIS A 40 -1.63 -7.26 17.39
C HIS A 40 -1.03 -6.59 16.14
N SER A 41 -1.83 -5.90 15.32
CA SER A 41 -1.32 -5.04 14.25
C SER A 41 -0.32 -3.98 14.74
N PHE A 42 -0.52 -3.42 15.95
CA PHE A 42 0.44 -2.49 16.56
C PHE A 42 1.72 -3.21 16.99
N THR A 43 1.59 -4.40 17.58
CA THR A 43 2.75 -5.21 18.00
C THR A 43 3.60 -5.60 16.80
N TRP A 44 2.97 -6.08 15.73
CA TRP A 44 3.63 -6.39 14.46
C TRP A 44 4.30 -5.15 13.84
N SER A 45 3.65 -3.99 13.89
CA SER A 45 4.22 -2.73 13.39
C SER A 45 5.45 -2.28 14.18
N VAL A 46 5.43 -2.38 15.51
CA VAL A 46 6.60 -2.09 16.35
C VAL A 46 7.74 -3.06 16.04
N GLY A 47 7.44 -4.36 15.97
CA GLY A 47 8.41 -5.38 15.58
C GLY A 47 9.02 -5.12 14.19
N TYR A 48 8.19 -4.72 13.23
CA TYR A 48 8.63 -4.35 11.88
C TYR A 48 9.61 -3.17 11.87
N VAL A 49 9.30 -2.08 12.58
CA VAL A 49 10.21 -0.92 12.68
C VAL A 49 11.51 -1.27 13.37
N LEU A 50 11.47 -2.08 14.44
CA LEU A 50 12.66 -2.61 15.10
C LEU A 50 13.50 -3.47 14.15
N CYS A 51 12.87 -4.36 13.38
CA CYS A 51 13.54 -5.20 12.39
C CYS A 51 14.21 -4.36 11.28
N ILE A 52 13.60 -3.26 10.84
CA ILE A 52 14.24 -2.33 9.89
C ILE A 52 15.53 -1.77 10.49
N TYR A 53 15.45 -1.21 11.71
CA TYR A 53 16.60 -0.58 12.36
C TYR A 53 17.74 -1.59 12.61
N LEU A 54 17.39 -2.75 13.19
CA LEU A 54 18.35 -3.82 13.46
C LEU A 54 18.94 -4.39 12.16
N GLY A 55 18.12 -4.57 11.13
CA GLY A 55 18.55 -5.05 9.82
C GLY A 55 19.50 -4.06 9.13
N GLN A 56 19.23 -2.76 9.19
CA GLN A 56 20.12 -1.74 8.65
C GLN A 56 21.47 -1.75 9.38
N LYS A 57 21.46 -1.75 10.71
CA LYS A 57 22.67 -1.82 11.54
C LYS A 57 23.48 -3.09 11.28
N PHE A 58 22.80 -4.24 11.16
CA PHE A 58 23.45 -5.51 10.82
C PHE A 58 24.11 -5.49 9.44
N MET A 59 23.46 -4.82 8.47
CA MET A 59 23.96 -4.74 7.11
C MET A 59 25.08 -3.71 6.95
N GLU A 60 25.26 -2.72 7.83
CA GLU A 60 26.30 -1.68 7.72
C GLU A 60 27.69 -2.27 7.38
N SER A 61 28.10 -3.30 8.12
CA SER A 61 29.40 -3.99 7.96
C SER A 61 29.46 -5.01 6.83
N ARG A 62 28.37 -5.28 6.10
CA ARG A 62 28.25 -6.37 5.12
C ARG A 62 28.09 -5.86 3.68
N LYS A 63 28.41 -6.69 2.70
CA LYS A 63 28.08 -6.41 1.29
C LYS A 63 26.59 -6.66 1.03
N PRO A 64 25.95 -5.97 0.08
CA PRO A 64 24.55 -6.21 -0.26
C PRO A 64 24.36 -7.65 -0.78
N PHE A 65 23.27 -8.31 -0.36
CA PHE A 65 22.99 -9.67 -0.80
C PHE A 65 22.41 -9.72 -2.22
N ALA A 66 22.83 -10.74 -2.98
CA ALA A 66 22.30 -11.03 -4.31
C ALA A 66 21.02 -11.86 -4.19
N LEU A 67 19.89 -11.20 -3.96
CA LEU A 67 18.58 -11.83 -3.74
C LEU A 67 17.65 -11.74 -4.95
N ASP A 68 18.20 -11.68 -6.17
CA ASP A 68 17.40 -11.43 -7.38
C ASP A 68 16.34 -12.52 -7.63
N TRP A 69 16.70 -13.80 -7.52
CA TRP A 69 15.77 -14.93 -7.68
C TRP A 69 14.73 -15.04 -6.55
N PRO A 70 15.10 -15.00 -5.25
CA PRO A 70 14.12 -14.93 -4.17
C PRO A 70 13.15 -13.76 -4.32
N LEU A 71 13.66 -12.57 -4.68
CA LEU A 71 12.83 -11.38 -4.91
C LEU A 71 11.90 -11.56 -6.10
N PHE A 72 12.34 -12.23 -7.17
CA PHE A 72 11.48 -12.55 -8.30
C PHE A 72 10.30 -13.44 -7.89
N PHE A 73 10.57 -14.58 -7.24
CA PHE A 73 9.51 -15.50 -6.80
C PHE A 73 8.57 -14.86 -5.77
N TRP A 74 9.12 -14.03 -4.89
CA TRP A 74 8.34 -13.24 -3.94
C TRP A 74 7.35 -12.30 -4.63
N ASN A 75 7.84 -11.46 -5.55
CA ASN A 75 6.99 -10.54 -6.32
C ASN A 75 5.99 -11.31 -7.21
N LEU A 76 6.40 -12.43 -7.80
CA LEU A 76 5.52 -13.27 -8.60
C LEU A 76 4.39 -13.86 -7.76
N GLY A 77 4.70 -14.32 -6.54
CA GLY A 77 3.71 -14.82 -5.58
C GLY A 77 2.69 -13.74 -5.19
N LEU A 78 3.17 -12.54 -4.84
CA LEU A 78 2.29 -11.41 -4.50
C LEU A 78 1.46 -10.92 -5.69
N ALA A 79 2.03 -10.96 -6.90
CA ALA A 79 1.31 -10.66 -8.13
C ALA A 79 0.18 -11.68 -8.37
N ALA A 80 0.49 -12.99 -8.31
CA ALA A 80 -0.49 -14.05 -8.50
C ALA A 80 -1.60 -13.99 -7.44
N PHE A 81 -1.23 -13.78 -6.17
CA PHE A 81 -2.19 -13.56 -5.09
C PHE A 81 -3.13 -12.38 -5.37
N SER A 82 -2.59 -11.26 -5.84
CA SER A 82 -3.38 -10.06 -6.13
C SER A 82 -4.28 -10.22 -7.36
N ILE A 83 -3.79 -10.91 -8.40
CA ILE A 83 -4.56 -11.25 -9.61
C ILE A 83 -5.74 -12.16 -9.24
N LEU A 84 -5.50 -13.21 -8.44
CA LEU A 84 -6.56 -14.09 -7.98
C LEU A 84 -7.57 -13.33 -7.11
N GLY A 85 -7.10 -12.49 -6.18
CA GLY A 85 -7.95 -11.65 -5.35
C GLY A 85 -8.90 -10.76 -6.16
N VAL A 86 -8.38 -10.02 -7.15
CA VAL A 86 -9.25 -9.18 -8.01
C VAL A 86 -10.21 -10.03 -8.84
N ILE A 87 -9.76 -11.15 -9.44
CA ILE A 87 -10.63 -12.04 -10.22
C ILE A 87 -11.78 -12.58 -9.37
N ARG A 88 -11.51 -13.00 -8.13
CA ARG A 88 -12.51 -13.61 -7.25
C ARG A 88 -13.45 -12.59 -6.61
N MET A 89 -13.01 -11.35 -6.39
CA MET A 89 -13.86 -10.27 -5.87
C MET A 89 -14.67 -9.54 -6.95
N THR A 90 -14.22 -9.55 -8.21
CA THR A 90 -14.88 -8.79 -9.29
C THR A 90 -16.36 -9.16 -9.52
N PRO A 91 -16.79 -10.43 -9.51
CA PRO A 91 -18.20 -10.77 -9.70
C PRO A 91 -19.12 -10.15 -8.65
N GLU A 92 -18.77 -10.24 -7.36
CA GLU A 92 -19.53 -9.62 -6.27
C GLU A 92 -19.48 -8.09 -6.38
N MET A 93 -18.32 -7.53 -6.70
CA MET A 93 -18.14 -6.08 -6.87
C MET A 93 -19.06 -5.54 -7.98
N PHE A 94 -19.09 -6.22 -9.13
CA PHE A 94 -19.94 -5.84 -10.26
C PHE A 94 -21.42 -6.02 -9.93
N TRP A 95 -21.82 -7.16 -9.32
CA TRP A 95 -23.19 -7.39 -8.86
C TRP A 95 -23.65 -6.36 -7.83
N SER A 96 -22.78 -5.99 -6.89
CA SER A 96 -23.05 -5.00 -5.85
C SER A 96 -23.36 -3.62 -6.43
N VAL A 97 -22.75 -3.23 -7.55
CA VAL A 97 -22.97 -1.92 -8.18
C VAL A 97 -24.11 -1.98 -9.20
N SER A 98 -24.14 -3.02 -10.04
CA SER A 98 -25.05 -3.12 -11.18
C SER A 98 -26.45 -3.63 -10.83
N SER A 99 -26.53 -4.61 -9.92
CA SER A 99 -27.78 -5.28 -9.56
C SER A 99 -28.40 -4.75 -8.27
N ASN A 100 -27.67 -3.91 -7.54
CA ASN A 100 -28.15 -3.21 -6.35
C ASN A 100 -28.05 -1.69 -6.57
N SER A 101 -27.12 -1.03 -5.87
CA SER A 101 -26.90 0.41 -6.00
C SER A 101 -25.48 0.79 -5.61
N LEU A 102 -25.03 1.96 -6.05
CA LEU A 102 -23.74 2.51 -5.61
C LEU A 102 -23.70 2.66 -4.08
N THR A 103 -24.79 3.13 -3.47
CA THR A 103 -24.94 3.22 -2.01
C THR A 103 -24.79 1.86 -1.35
N TYR A 104 -25.43 0.81 -1.87
CA TYR A 104 -25.26 -0.55 -1.36
C TYR A 104 -23.78 -0.99 -1.41
N SER A 105 -23.10 -0.72 -2.53
CA SER A 105 -21.67 -1.06 -2.69
C SER A 105 -20.72 -0.36 -1.73
N ILE A 106 -21.14 0.79 -1.17
CA ILE A 106 -20.35 1.60 -0.25
C ILE A 106 -20.73 1.34 1.21
N CYS A 107 -22.00 1.05 1.48
CA CYS A 107 -22.57 1.05 2.82
C CYS A 107 -23.01 -0.31 3.36
N THR A 108 -23.01 -1.37 2.54
CA THR A 108 -23.30 -2.75 2.98
C THR A 108 -22.06 -3.63 2.87
N ALA A 109 -21.74 -4.37 3.94
CA ALA A 109 -20.51 -5.16 4.04
C ALA A 109 -20.69 -6.65 3.68
N SER A 110 -21.60 -6.97 2.75
CA SER A 110 -21.86 -8.35 2.28
C SER A 110 -20.64 -9.04 1.65
N PHE A 111 -19.64 -8.26 1.20
CA PHE A 111 -18.35 -8.78 0.72
C PHE A 111 -17.52 -9.54 1.78
N ALA A 112 -17.89 -9.45 3.07
CA ALA A 112 -17.23 -10.15 4.17
C ALA A 112 -17.65 -11.64 4.28
N GLN A 113 -18.51 -12.14 3.39
CA GLN A 113 -19.04 -13.51 3.42
C GLN A 113 -18.65 -14.35 2.20
N GLY A 114 -18.70 -15.68 2.36
CA GLY A 114 -18.47 -16.62 1.26
C GLY A 114 -17.10 -16.47 0.62
N VAL A 115 -17.05 -16.56 -0.71
CA VAL A 115 -15.81 -16.46 -1.49
C VAL A 115 -15.12 -15.12 -1.27
N THR A 116 -15.84 -14.00 -1.38
CA THR A 116 -15.26 -12.66 -1.18
C THR A 116 -14.81 -12.45 0.26
N GLY A 117 -15.51 -13.03 1.23
CA GLY A 117 -15.10 -13.03 2.63
C GLY A 117 -13.75 -13.69 2.85
N PHE A 118 -13.51 -14.85 2.22
CA PHE A 118 -12.21 -15.54 2.28
C PHE A 118 -11.10 -14.65 1.72
N TRP A 119 -11.30 -14.06 0.52
CA TRP A 119 -10.30 -13.19 -0.09
C TRP A 119 -10.09 -11.89 0.70
N THR A 120 -11.12 -11.39 1.38
CA THR A 120 -11.03 -10.25 2.30
C THR A 120 -10.19 -10.59 3.54
N GLU A 121 -10.38 -11.76 4.14
CA GLU A 121 -9.53 -12.22 5.25
C GLU A 121 -8.06 -12.33 4.78
N LYS A 122 -7.82 -12.99 3.64
CA LYS A 122 -6.45 -13.14 3.12
C LYS A 122 -5.82 -11.81 2.76
N PHE A 123 -6.59 -10.84 2.26
CA PHE A 123 -6.12 -9.47 2.09
C PHE A 123 -5.65 -8.85 3.41
N ALA A 124 -6.42 -9.02 4.49
CA ALA A 124 -6.04 -8.49 5.79
C ALA A 124 -4.74 -9.14 6.32
N MET A 125 -4.60 -10.45 6.15
CA MET A 125 -3.39 -11.17 6.56
C MET A 125 -2.18 -10.85 5.67
N SER A 126 -2.38 -10.56 4.38
CA SER A 126 -1.27 -10.31 3.45
C SER A 126 -0.43 -9.10 3.84
N LYS A 127 -1.00 -8.13 4.58
CA LYS A 127 -0.27 -6.93 5.03
C LYS A 127 0.91 -7.25 5.94
N ILE A 128 0.85 -8.34 6.71
CA ILE A 128 2.01 -8.84 7.45
C ILE A 128 3.05 -9.44 6.49
N ALA A 129 2.61 -10.26 5.53
CA ALA A 129 3.50 -10.84 4.54
C ALA A 129 4.25 -9.76 3.75
N GLU A 130 3.57 -8.68 3.35
CA GLU A 130 4.14 -7.53 2.63
C GLU A 130 5.31 -6.83 3.36
N PHE A 131 5.49 -7.04 4.67
CA PHE A 131 6.72 -6.60 5.37
C PHE A 131 8.00 -7.23 4.79
N GLY A 132 7.88 -8.39 4.13
CA GLY A 132 8.96 -9.01 3.38
C GLY A 132 9.55 -8.10 2.30
N ASP A 133 8.76 -7.21 1.70
CA ASP A 133 9.26 -6.23 0.70
C ASP A 133 10.37 -5.36 1.29
N THR A 134 10.18 -4.92 2.53
CA THR A 134 11.16 -4.10 3.24
C THR A 134 12.39 -4.91 3.64
N ALA A 135 12.22 -6.17 4.02
CA ALA A 135 13.35 -7.06 4.29
C ALA A 135 14.26 -7.18 3.07
N PHE A 136 13.69 -7.36 1.87
CA PHE A 136 14.49 -7.37 0.63
C PHE A 136 15.20 -6.04 0.35
N ILE A 137 14.57 -4.90 0.64
CA ILE A 137 15.20 -3.57 0.47
C ILE A 137 16.41 -3.43 1.40
N VAL A 138 16.24 -3.75 2.69
CA VAL A 138 17.29 -3.63 3.71
C VAL A 138 18.47 -4.57 3.41
N LEU A 139 18.19 -5.85 3.11
CA LEU A 139 19.21 -6.86 2.81
C LEU A 139 19.98 -6.58 1.52
N ARG A 140 19.39 -5.85 0.57
CA ARG A 140 20.05 -5.42 -0.67
C ARG A 140 20.71 -4.05 -0.55
N LYS A 141 20.72 -3.42 0.63
CA LYS A 141 21.20 -2.05 0.88
C LYS A 141 20.62 -1.01 -0.08
N ARG A 142 19.32 -1.13 -0.39
CA ARG A 142 18.62 -0.13 -1.20
C ARG A 142 18.03 0.96 -0.29
N PRO A 143 17.93 2.22 -0.76
CA PRO A 143 17.40 3.31 0.04
C PRO A 143 15.95 3.01 0.43
N LEU A 144 15.68 3.04 1.73
CA LEU A 144 14.36 2.82 2.28
C LEU A 144 13.62 4.15 2.37
N LEU A 145 12.64 4.36 1.50
CA LEU A 145 11.86 5.59 1.46
C LEU A 145 10.91 5.69 2.66
N PHE A 146 10.71 6.90 3.19
CA PHE A 146 9.73 7.18 4.24
C PHE A 146 8.34 6.66 3.88
N LEU A 147 7.89 6.98 2.65
CA LEU A 147 6.60 6.53 2.11
C LEU A 147 6.40 5.02 2.25
N HIS A 148 7.44 4.21 2.04
CA HIS A 148 7.32 2.75 2.02
C HIS A 148 7.01 2.19 3.41
N TRP A 149 7.87 2.45 4.40
CA TRP A 149 7.67 1.88 5.74
C TRP A 149 6.49 2.52 6.47
N TYR A 150 6.25 3.83 6.26
CA TYR A 150 5.06 4.51 6.78
C TYR A 150 3.78 3.86 6.24
N HIS A 151 3.74 3.59 4.93
CA HIS A 151 2.62 2.91 4.30
C HIS A 151 2.40 1.51 4.90
N HIS A 152 3.43 0.66 4.97
CA HIS A 152 3.27 -0.71 5.47
C HIS A 152 2.76 -0.77 6.91
N VAL A 153 3.25 0.12 7.80
CA VAL A 153 2.74 0.21 9.18
C VAL A 153 1.27 0.64 9.19
N THR A 154 0.94 1.73 8.52
CA THR A 154 -0.40 2.32 8.62
C THR A 154 -1.47 1.50 7.90
N VAL A 155 -1.16 0.86 6.76
CA VAL A 155 -2.11 -0.07 6.12
C VAL A 155 -2.37 -1.31 6.95
N LEU A 156 -1.36 -1.88 7.64
CA LEU A 156 -1.58 -3.05 8.49
C LEU A 156 -2.58 -2.71 9.60
N VAL A 157 -2.32 -1.62 10.33
CA VAL A 157 -3.19 -1.17 11.43
C VAL A 157 -4.59 -0.87 10.93
N TYR A 158 -4.70 -0.11 9.84
CA TYR A 158 -5.99 0.28 9.29
C TYR A 158 -6.80 -0.90 8.76
N THR A 159 -6.18 -1.81 8.00
CA THR A 159 -6.87 -2.96 7.43
C THR A 159 -7.40 -3.90 8.51
N TRP A 160 -6.62 -4.16 9.57
CA TRP A 160 -7.07 -4.99 10.70
C TRP A 160 -8.21 -4.33 11.48
N HIS A 161 -8.08 -3.02 11.74
CA HIS A 161 -9.14 -2.23 12.37
C HIS A 161 -10.42 -2.12 11.51
N ALA A 162 -10.30 -2.08 10.19
CA ALA A 162 -11.45 -2.05 9.28
C ALA A 162 -12.11 -3.43 9.14
N TYR A 163 -11.32 -4.50 9.13
CA TYR A 163 -11.83 -5.87 9.02
C TYR A 163 -12.65 -6.27 10.26
N LYS A 164 -12.20 -5.96 11.48
CA LYS A 164 -12.99 -6.28 12.71
C LYS A 164 -14.41 -5.68 12.73
N ASP A 165 -14.59 -4.52 12.07
CA ASP A 165 -15.84 -3.75 12.07
C ASP A 165 -16.70 -4.07 10.84
N HIS A 166 -16.17 -4.86 9.89
CA HIS A 166 -16.71 -5.02 8.54
C HIS A 166 -17.02 -3.66 7.90
N THR A 167 -16.04 -2.77 7.82
CA THR A 167 -16.22 -1.48 7.14
C THR A 167 -16.66 -1.71 5.69
N ALA A 168 -17.87 -1.27 5.33
CA ALA A 168 -18.48 -1.54 4.03
C ALA A 168 -17.70 -0.95 2.84
N SER A 169 -17.18 0.27 2.97
CA SER A 169 -16.33 0.90 1.95
C SER A 169 -15.03 0.12 1.70
N GLY A 170 -14.66 -0.79 2.61
CA GLY A 170 -13.59 -1.74 2.46
C GLY A 170 -13.69 -2.58 1.18
N ARG A 171 -14.90 -2.87 0.68
CA ARG A 171 -15.12 -3.57 -0.60
C ARG A 171 -14.32 -2.92 -1.73
N TRP A 172 -14.52 -1.62 -1.92
CA TRP A 172 -13.86 -0.84 -2.96
C TRP A 172 -12.35 -0.74 -2.72
N PHE A 173 -11.95 -0.49 -1.47
CA PHE A 173 -10.54 -0.33 -1.11
C PHE A 173 -9.73 -1.59 -1.38
N ILE A 174 -10.27 -2.75 -1.04
CA ILE A 174 -9.64 -4.06 -1.25
C ILE A 174 -9.60 -4.37 -2.75
N TRP A 175 -10.74 -4.24 -3.45
CA TRP A 175 -10.81 -4.55 -4.88
C TRP A 175 -9.83 -3.70 -5.71
N MET A 176 -9.77 -2.39 -5.45
CA MET A 176 -8.79 -1.51 -6.10
C MET A 176 -7.35 -1.85 -5.69
N ASN A 177 -7.09 -2.13 -4.41
CA ASN A 177 -5.74 -2.46 -3.95
C ASN A 177 -5.23 -3.74 -4.61
N TYR A 178 -6.06 -4.78 -4.71
CA TYR A 178 -5.72 -5.99 -5.45
C TYR A 178 -5.41 -5.71 -6.92
N GLY A 179 -6.22 -4.89 -7.59
CA GLY A 179 -5.95 -4.48 -8.97
C GLY A 179 -4.61 -3.75 -9.10
N VAL A 180 -4.34 -2.74 -8.28
CA VAL A 180 -3.09 -1.96 -8.33
C VAL A 180 -1.89 -2.81 -7.94
N HIS A 181 -2.01 -3.65 -6.91
CA HIS A 181 -0.93 -4.56 -6.48
C HIS A 181 -0.63 -5.63 -7.52
N ALA A 182 -1.63 -6.12 -8.27
CA ALA A 182 -1.40 -7.02 -9.39
C ALA A 182 -0.47 -6.37 -10.44
N PHE A 183 -0.72 -5.12 -10.82
CA PHE A 183 0.15 -4.39 -11.75
C PHE A 183 1.52 -4.08 -11.15
N MET A 184 1.57 -3.60 -9.90
CA MET A 184 2.79 -3.20 -9.22
C MET A 184 3.75 -4.39 -9.02
N TYR A 185 3.28 -5.51 -8.48
CA TYR A 185 4.12 -6.68 -8.24
C TYR A 185 4.51 -7.38 -9.53
N SER A 186 3.65 -7.40 -10.55
CA SER A 186 4.04 -7.88 -11.89
C SER A 186 5.19 -7.04 -12.47
N TYR A 187 5.11 -5.71 -12.33
CA TYR A 187 6.19 -4.81 -12.71
C TYR A 187 7.48 -5.10 -11.94
N TYR A 188 7.41 -5.30 -10.61
CA TYR A 188 8.59 -5.61 -9.80
C TYR A 188 9.19 -6.99 -10.09
N ALA A 189 8.37 -8.00 -10.38
CA ALA A 189 8.84 -9.32 -10.82
C ALA A 189 9.66 -9.21 -12.11
N LEU A 190 9.15 -8.49 -13.12
CA LEU A 190 9.90 -8.25 -14.36
C LEU A 190 11.22 -7.49 -14.10
N ARG A 191 11.21 -6.50 -13.20
CA ARG A 191 12.42 -5.76 -12.81
C ARG A 191 13.42 -6.63 -12.05
N ALA A 192 12.98 -7.60 -11.26
CA ALA A 192 13.85 -8.54 -10.54
C ALA A 192 14.62 -9.46 -11.51
N LEU A 193 14.02 -9.81 -12.65
CA LEU A 193 14.68 -10.52 -13.76
C LEU A 193 15.65 -9.64 -14.58
N LYS A 194 15.89 -8.40 -14.17
CA LYS A 194 16.72 -7.42 -14.88
C LYS A 194 16.22 -7.10 -16.29
N ILE A 195 14.94 -7.37 -16.56
CA ILE A 195 14.28 -7.00 -17.83
C ILE A 195 14.13 -5.47 -17.86
N ARG A 196 14.53 -4.86 -18.99
CA ARG A 196 14.37 -3.42 -19.21
C ARG A 196 12.90 -3.09 -19.48
N VAL A 197 12.18 -2.77 -18.42
CA VAL A 197 10.79 -2.29 -18.52
C VAL A 197 10.76 -0.79 -18.87
N PRO A 198 9.93 -0.34 -19.84
CA PRO A 198 9.89 1.06 -20.25
C PRO A 198 9.42 1.99 -19.12
N LYS A 199 9.83 3.26 -19.21
CA LYS A 199 9.43 4.33 -18.27
C LYS A 199 7.90 4.46 -18.16
N SER A 200 7.18 4.27 -19.27
CA SER A 200 5.72 4.33 -19.31
C SER A 200 5.05 3.36 -18.35
N ALA A 201 5.59 2.15 -18.19
CA ALA A 201 5.04 1.16 -17.25
C ALA A 201 5.24 1.60 -15.79
N ALA A 202 6.41 2.16 -15.45
CA ALA A 202 6.65 2.69 -14.11
C ALA A 202 5.73 3.89 -13.78
N MET A 203 5.53 4.78 -14.76
CA MET A 203 4.58 5.89 -14.64
C MET A 203 3.15 5.37 -14.49
N LEU A 204 2.74 4.37 -15.29
CA LEU A 204 1.41 3.77 -15.20
C LEU A 204 1.13 3.23 -13.80
N VAL A 205 2.05 2.46 -13.20
CA VAL A 205 1.90 1.97 -11.82
C VAL A 205 1.69 3.11 -10.84
N THR A 206 2.48 4.18 -10.96
CA THR A 206 2.37 5.33 -10.04
C THR A 206 1.04 6.09 -10.25
N VAL A 207 0.58 6.23 -11.50
CA VAL A 207 -0.70 6.85 -11.83
C VAL A 207 -1.86 6.03 -11.27
N LEU A 208 -1.82 4.70 -11.42
CA LEU A 208 -2.84 3.81 -10.85
C LEU A 208 -2.91 3.93 -9.33
N GLN A 209 -1.77 4.04 -8.63
CA GLN A 209 -1.72 4.30 -7.19
C GLN A 209 -2.33 5.65 -6.80
N ILE A 210 -2.04 6.72 -7.54
CA ILE A 210 -2.63 8.04 -7.29
C ILE A 210 -4.15 8.01 -7.52
N LEU A 211 -4.59 7.38 -8.62
CA LEU A 211 -6.02 7.22 -8.92
C LEU A 211 -6.75 6.42 -7.82
N GLN A 212 -6.13 5.36 -7.30
CA GLN A 212 -6.68 4.62 -6.15
C GLN A 212 -6.88 5.54 -4.93
N MET A 213 -5.94 6.46 -4.67
CA MET A 213 -6.09 7.41 -3.56
C MET A 213 -7.24 8.39 -3.80
N VAL A 214 -7.36 8.93 -5.01
CA VAL A 214 -8.46 9.84 -5.39
C VAL A 214 -9.82 9.16 -5.24
N VAL A 215 -9.98 7.96 -5.81
CA VAL A 215 -11.23 7.21 -5.69
C VAL A 215 -11.52 6.87 -4.22
N GLY A 216 -10.50 6.55 -3.43
CA GLY A 216 -10.66 6.30 -2.00
C GLY A 216 -11.17 7.51 -1.21
N ILE A 217 -10.66 8.71 -1.52
CA ILE A 217 -11.14 9.97 -0.94
C ILE A 217 -12.59 10.24 -1.35
N VAL A 218 -12.93 10.03 -2.64
CA VAL A 218 -14.30 10.20 -3.14
C VAL A 218 -15.27 9.28 -2.40
N ILE A 219 -14.93 8.00 -2.23
CA ILE A 219 -15.77 7.05 -1.49
C ILE A 219 -15.92 7.48 -0.02
N ALA A 220 -14.84 7.92 0.64
CA ALA A 220 -14.93 8.41 2.01
C ALA A 220 -15.86 9.63 2.13
N VAL A 221 -15.80 10.58 1.19
CA VAL A 221 -16.71 11.73 1.14
C VAL A 221 -18.15 11.27 0.86
N SER A 222 -18.37 10.29 -0.02
CA SER A 222 -19.69 9.72 -0.26
C SER A 222 -20.28 9.10 1.01
N VAL A 223 -19.48 8.36 1.79
CA VAL A 223 -19.91 7.81 3.10
C VAL A 223 -20.31 8.94 4.06
N VAL A 224 -19.53 10.02 4.15
CA VAL A 224 -19.89 11.19 4.98
C VAL A 224 -21.24 11.74 4.55
N ASN A 225 -21.43 12.00 3.25
CA ASN A 225 -22.67 12.57 2.73
C ASN A 225 -23.89 11.68 3.02
N ILE A 226 -23.76 10.36 2.85
CA ILE A 226 -24.82 9.39 3.15
C ILE A 226 -25.16 9.41 4.64
N LYS A 227 -24.16 9.35 5.52
CA LYS A 227 -24.37 9.34 6.98
C LYS A 227 -24.98 10.65 7.50
N VAL A 228 -24.55 11.80 6.96
CA VAL A 228 -25.11 13.11 7.31
C VAL A 228 -26.54 13.26 6.79
N GLY A 229 -26.85 12.64 5.65
CA GLY A 229 -28.21 12.56 5.11
C GLY A 229 -29.18 11.69 5.91
N GLY A 230 -28.71 11.02 6.98
CA GLY A 230 -29.54 10.18 7.86
C GLY A 230 -29.63 8.71 7.46
N GLU A 231 -28.98 8.31 6.36
CA GLU A 231 -28.99 6.93 5.88
C GLU A 231 -27.97 6.06 6.63
N PRO A 232 -28.35 4.83 7.03
CA PRO A 232 -27.44 3.93 7.72
C PRO A 232 -26.33 3.47 6.78
N CYS A 233 -25.09 3.50 7.28
CA CYS A 233 -23.92 3.03 6.55
C CYS A 233 -23.00 2.27 7.51
N GLN A 234 -22.63 1.04 7.12
CA GLN A 234 -21.80 0.12 7.91
C GLN A 234 -20.34 0.58 7.93
N GLN A 235 -20.10 1.71 8.59
CA GLN A 235 -18.78 2.30 8.83
C GLN A 235 -18.87 3.23 10.03
N THR A 236 -17.98 3.05 11.01
CA THR A 236 -17.94 3.92 12.20
C THR A 236 -17.31 5.27 11.86
N TRP A 237 -17.67 6.33 12.59
CA TRP A 237 -17.08 7.66 12.41
C TRP A 237 -15.55 7.64 12.64
N ASN A 238 -15.09 6.92 13.66
CA ASN A 238 -13.65 6.74 13.93
C ASN A 238 -12.93 6.11 12.74
N ASN A 239 -13.47 5.02 12.19
CA ASN A 239 -12.90 4.37 11.02
C ASN A 239 -12.88 5.31 9.79
N LEU A 240 -13.93 6.11 9.61
CA LEU A 240 -14.02 7.08 8.52
C LEU A 240 -12.95 8.18 8.63
N TYR A 241 -12.70 8.71 9.84
CA TYR A 241 -11.61 9.68 10.06
C TYR A 241 -10.23 9.07 9.77
N TYR A 242 -9.98 7.83 10.23
CA TYR A 242 -8.73 7.13 9.92
C TYR A 242 -8.57 6.86 8.42
N SER A 243 -9.64 6.40 7.76
CA SER A 243 -9.67 6.17 6.31
C SER A 243 -9.31 7.44 5.55
N PHE A 244 -10.00 8.55 5.85
CA PHE A 244 -9.76 9.81 5.16
C PHE A 244 -8.34 10.32 5.40
N GLY A 245 -7.86 10.31 6.64
CA GLY A 245 -6.51 10.76 6.99
C GLY A 245 -5.42 9.96 6.27
N ILE A 246 -5.53 8.63 6.25
CA ILE A 246 -4.55 7.76 5.58
C ILE A 246 -4.55 8.00 4.07
N TYR A 247 -5.71 7.92 3.43
CA TYR A 247 -5.82 8.11 1.97
C TYR A 247 -5.37 9.50 1.52
N PHE A 248 -5.71 10.55 2.27
CA PHE A 248 -5.23 11.90 2.00
C PHE A 248 -3.71 12.01 2.16
N SER A 249 -3.15 11.44 3.24
CA SER A 249 -1.69 11.43 3.45
C SER A 249 -0.96 10.73 2.30
N TYR A 250 -1.48 9.60 1.82
CA TYR A 250 -0.91 8.86 0.69
C TYR A 250 -1.04 9.63 -0.61
N PHE A 251 -2.18 10.26 -0.88
CA PHE A 251 -2.35 11.09 -2.05
C PHE A 251 -1.25 12.16 -2.15
N VAL A 252 -1.00 12.89 -1.05
CA VAL A 252 0.05 13.92 -1.00
C VAL A 252 1.43 13.30 -1.23
N LEU A 253 1.75 12.18 -0.56
CA LEU A 253 3.05 11.54 -0.68
C LEU A 253 3.31 10.96 -2.07
N PHE A 254 2.31 10.34 -2.71
CA PHE A 254 2.44 9.81 -4.07
C PHE A 254 2.52 10.92 -5.11
N CYS A 255 1.78 12.02 -4.94
CA CYS A 255 1.93 13.20 -5.79
C CYS A 255 3.33 13.82 -5.66
N ASN A 256 3.84 13.93 -4.43
CA ASN A 256 5.20 14.38 -4.19
C ASN A 256 6.24 13.43 -4.84
N PHE A 257 6.09 12.13 -4.65
CA PHE A 257 6.92 11.12 -5.31
C PHE A 257 6.88 11.24 -6.83
N PHE A 258 5.70 11.36 -7.43
CA PHE A 258 5.53 11.48 -8.88
C PHE A 258 6.21 12.74 -9.43
N TYR A 259 6.05 13.86 -8.74
CA TYR A 259 6.71 15.11 -9.10
C TYR A 259 8.24 14.95 -9.12
N HIS A 260 8.82 14.40 -8.05
CA HIS A 260 10.27 14.21 -7.95
C HIS A 260 10.81 13.13 -8.90
N ALA A 261 10.06 12.05 -9.13
CA ALA A 261 10.48 10.93 -9.95
C ALA A 261 10.36 11.18 -11.46
N TYR A 262 9.40 12.01 -11.90
CA TYR A 262 9.06 12.14 -13.32
C TYR A 262 9.01 13.56 -13.86
N LEU A 263 8.64 14.57 -13.05
CA LEU A 263 8.40 15.94 -13.53
C LEU A 263 9.53 16.92 -13.21
N LYS A 264 10.21 16.75 -12.08
CA LYS A 264 11.31 17.64 -11.66
C LYS A 264 12.43 17.63 -12.71
N LYS A 265 13.04 18.79 -12.97
CA LYS A 265 14.23 18.90 -13.82
C LYS A 265 15.36 18.05 -13.21
N ASN A 266 16.06 17.26 -14.04
CA ASN A 266 17.02 16.22 -13.61
C ASN A 266 16.39 15.10 -12.77
N ASN A 267 15.18 14.67 -13.13
CA ASN A 267 14.54 13.50 -12.50
C ASN A 267 15.27 12.18 -12.82
N ARG A 268 14.87 11.10 -12.14
CA ARG A 268 15.44 9.73 -12.28
C ARG A 268 15.52 9.23 -13.72
N TYR A 269 14.67 9.73 -14.61
CA TYR A 269 14.58 9.36 -16.01
C TYR A 269 15.02 10.47 -16.97
N ALA A 270 15.60 11.57 -16.46
CA ALA A 270 16.18 12.60 -17.31
C ALA A 270 17.45 12.04 -17.95
N VAL A 271 17.51 12.09 -19.28
CA VAL A 271 18.74 11.78 -20.01
C VAL A 271 19.76 12.85 -19.63
N ALA A 272 20.90 12.43 -19.08
CA ALA A 272 22.01 13.36 -18.83
C ALA A 272 22.33 14.08 -20.15
N PRO A 273 22.50 15.41 -20.15
CA PRO A 273 22.91 16.10 -21.37
C PRO A 273 24.20 15.45 -21.84
N THR A 274 24.17 14.83 -23.03
CA THR A 274 25.36 14.33 -23.71
C THR A 274 26.34 15.49 -23.82
N LYS A 275 27.40 15.47 -23.01
CA LYS A 275 28.59 16.26 -23.32
C LYS A 275 29.05 15.74 -24.69
N LYS A 276 28.96 16.59 -25.72
CA LYS A 276 29.78 16.42 -26.91
C LYS A 276 31.22 16.57 -26.46
N THR A 277 31.89 15.46 -26.20
CA THR A 277 33.34 15.37 -26.10
C THR A 277 33.75 14.37 -27.17
N ASP A 278 34.45 14.88 -28.16
CA ASP A 278 35.11 14.10 -29.19
C ASP A 278 36.04 13.06 -28.55
N GLY A 279 36.03 11.83 -29.09
CA GLY A 279 37.09 10.83 -28.85
C GLY A 279 36.88 9.83 -27.70
N VAL A 280 36.54 8.60 -28.08
CA VAL A 280 36.92 7.28 -27.52
C VAL A 280 37.22 7.18 -26.02
N GLU A 281 36.36 6.51 -25.25
CA GLU A 281 36.74 5.32 -24.45
C GLU A 281 35.52 4.54 -23.92
N LEU A 282 35.72 3.24 -23.79
CA LEU A 282 34.76 2.19 -23.45
C LEU A 282 34.55 2.09 -21.92
N VAL A 283 33.39 1.55 -21.50
CA VAL A 283 33.16 0.71 -20.30
C VAL A 283 32.52 1.34 -19.03
N ASN A 284 31.26 0.93 -18.86
CA ASN A 284 30.57 0.36 -17.69
C ASN A 284 30.30 1.15 -16.38
N ASP A 285 29.01 1.09 -16.04
CA ASP A 285 28.44 0.67 -14.74
C ASP A 285 28.72 1.54 -13.50
N LEU A 286 28.15 2.75 -13.45
CA LEU A 286 28.15 3.61 -12.25
C LEU A 286 26.84 4.38 -12.01
N ASN A 287 25.67 3.83 -12.36
CA ASN A 287 24.39 4.51 -12.09
C ASN A 287 23.75 4.20 -10.72
N ASP A 288 24.40 3.40 -9.87
CA ASP A 288 23.89 3.10 -8.51
C ASP A 288 24.59 3.88 -7.39
N ARG A 289 25.67 4.65 -7.67
CA ARG A 289 26.45 5.36 -6.64
C ARG A 289 26.12 6.85 -6.46
N GLN A 290 25.44 7.50 -7.41
CA GLN A 290 25.12 8.94 -7.30
C GLN A 290 23.84 9.26 -6.50
N GLN A 291 23.05 8.27 -6.09
CA GLN A 291 21.87 8.49 -5.22
C GLN A 291 22.22 8.82 -3.75
N ILE A 292 23.45 8.54 -3.30
CA ILE A 292 23.82 8.63 -1.87
C ILE A 292 23.97 10.10 -1.41
N ASN A 293 24.41 11.01 -2.27
CA ASN A 293 24.77 12.37 -1.84
C ASN A 293 23.62 13.40 -1.89
N THR A 294 22.46 13.07 -2.45
CA THR A 294 21.35 14.03 -2.61
C THR A 294 20.29 13.89 -1.52
N GLU A 295 19.97 12.68 -1.07
CA GLU A 295 19.01 12.48 0.04
C GLU A 295 19.62 12.85 1.40
N GLU A 296 20.91 12.56 1.61
CA GLU A 296 21.62 12.92 2.85
C GLU A 296 21.74 14.45 3.04
N LYS A 297 21.82 15.22 1.94
CA LYS A 297 21.84 16.69 1.97
C LYS A 297 20.49 17.30 2.31
N VAL A 298 19.39 16.68 1.89
CA VAL A 298 18.03 17.18 2.17
C VAL A 298 17.66 16.92 3.64
N VAL A 299 18.01 15.75 4.19
CA VAL A 299 17.77 15.43 5.61
C VAL A 299 18.61 16.29 6.56
N LYS A 300 19.89 16.54 6.22
CA LYS A 300 20.75 17.45 7.00
C LYS A 300 20.28 18.91 6.98
N GLN A 301 19.68 19.39 5.88
CA GLN A 301 19.13 20.74 5.81
C GLN A 301 17.83 20.90 6.62
N ILE A 302 17.00 19.86 6.71
CA ILE A 302 15.75 19.90 7.49
C ILE A 302 16.05 19.86 9.01
N SER A 303 17.03 19.06 9.44
CA SER A 303 17.44 19.00 10.86
C SER A 303 18.11 20.29 11.35
N ALA A 304 18.87 20.99 10.50
CA ALA A 304 19.48 22.27 10.85
C ALA A 304 18.45 23.41 11.01
N ALA A 305 17.33 23.36 10.29
CA ALA A 305 16.28 24.38 10.36
C ALA A 305 15.47 24.33 11.67
N GLU A 306 15.31 23.15 12.27
CA GLU A 306 14.58 22.99 13.54
C GLU A 306 15.38 23.44 14.77
N THR A 307 16.71 23.52 14.67
CA THR A 307 17.56 23.89 15.81
C THR A 307 17.64 25.41 16.02
N VAL A 308 17.25 26.21 15.02
CA VAL A 308 17.35 27.69 15.06
C VAL A 308 16.14 28.36 15.73
N VAL A 309 15.02 27.64 15.91
CA VAL A 309 13.76 28.24 16.40
C VAL A 309 13.62 28.26 17.94
N LYS A 310 14.55 27.67 18.70
CA LYS A 310 14.51 27.67 20.19
C LYS A 310 15.73 28.34 20.82
N ARG A 311 15.80 29.68 20.78
CA ARG A 311 16.48 30.47 21.82
C ARG A 311 15.66 31.73 22.15
N PRO A 312 15.13 31.90 23.38
CA PRO A 312 14.56 33.16 23.80
C PRO A 312 15.69 34.18 24.01
N ARG A 313 15.57 35.36 23.39
CA ARG A 313 16.40 36.53 23.68
C ARG A 313 15.97 37.08 25.05
N ALA A 314 16.76 36.83 26.08
CA ALA A 314 16.69 37.59 27.32
C ALA A 314 17.17 39.03 27.04
N ARG A 315 16.34 40.03 27.32
CA ARG A 315 16.73 41.45 27.43
C ARG A 315 16.78 41.83 28.91
N ARG A 316 17.99 42.06 29.41
CA ARG A 316 18.40 43.02 30.46
C ARG A 316 19.74 43.58 29.94
N ALA A 317 20.10 44.85 30.09
CA ALA A 317 19.73 45.86 31.05
C ALA A 317 19.91 47.26 30.40
N ASP A 318 19.18 48.25 30.91
CA ASP A 318 19.78 49.51 31.32
C ASP A 318 20.15 49.38 32.81
#